data_AF-A0A976GTC6-F1
#
_entry.id   AF-A0A976GTC6-F1
#
_cell.length_a   1.000
_cell.length_b   1.000
_cell.length_c   1.000
_cell.angle_alpha   90.00
_cell.angle_beta   90.00
_cell.angle_gamma   90.00
#
_symmetry.space_group_name_H-M   'P 1'
#
loop_
_entity.id
_entity.type
_entity.pdbx_description
1 polymer ?
#
loop_
_entity_poly.entity_id
_entity_poly.type
_entity_poly.pdbx_seq_one_letter_code
_entity_poly.pdbx_strand_id
1 'polypeptide(L)'
;MKKSFFWLILTLLGIALETHAQDTITIDMNNRAKILVIAKDKEALKALRRIDVNKIVREAMESLDSTEINNNTAKVFEYDLGADGWELNLRKQIDREIEANKDGKVNSMSFNWKGSRKNTNTNSRVSNFWSIDLGLNNYTENGSITSGKPYTLSTIGSRYFALGWHKRFRVGGNNSPLRMQIGVEASWYNFVFTNNNYLTMRPDANNLSQNKIEYRDYQSDFQKGLSKSKLTAMYLNIPFNVHFRIKKTNSNQTAFRIGVGGYVGYRLDSYSKRKFDSRPERERNNFYLNDIRYGYEAFVGFDDDFMLFFKQDINSLFVPDANRPDLKAFTVGVKWML
;
A
#
# COMPACT_ATOMS: atom_id res chain seq x y z
N MET A 1 26.26 40.25 -11.87
CA MET A 1 24.80 40.52 -11.84
C MET A 1 24.05 39.23 -11.52
N LYS A 2 22.89 39.37 -10.90
CA LYS A 2 22.31 38.45 -9.90
C LYS A 2 21.79 37.13 -10.47
N LYS A 3 22.01 36.08 -9.67
CA LYS A 3 21.34 34.78 -9.68
C LYS A 3 19.86 34.97 -9.35
N SER A 4 18.94 34.59 -10.23
CA SER A 4 17.55 34.31 -9.88
C SER A 4 16.84 33.64 -11.06
N PHE A 5 16.71 32.30 -11.04
CA PHE A 5 15.74 31.60 -11.90
C PHE A 5 15.37 30.18 -11.41
N PHE A 6 15.31 29.96 -10.09
CA PHE A 6 15.05 28.60 -9.57
C PHE A 6 14.06 28.56 -8.39
N TRP A 7 12.92 29.25 -8.51
CA TRP A 7 11.93 29.29 -7.44
C TRP A 7 10.48 29.37 -7.92
N LEU A 8 10.01 28.40 -8.74
CA LEU A 8 8.57 28.32 -9.05
C LEU A 8 7.99 26.91 -9.33
N ILE A 9 8.54 25.85 -8.74
CA ILE A 9 7.91 24.51 -8.76
C ILE A 9 8.02 23.81 -7.39
N LEU A 10 7.73 24.52 -6.29
CA LEU A 10 7.69 23.91 -4.95
C LEU A 10 6.60 24.48 -4.03
N THR A 11 5.44 24.84 -4.59
CA THR A 11 4.29 25.33 -3.81
C THR A 11 3.00 24.63 -4.26
N LEU A 12 2.97 23.30 -4.19
CA LEU A 12 1.73 22.51 -4.36
C LEU A 12 1.67 21.23 -3.50
N LEU A 13 2.56 21.06 -2.52
CA LEU A 13 2.46 20.04 -1.46
C LEU A 13 2.34 20.74 -0.11
N GLY A 14 1.12 21.10 0.26
CA GLY A 14 0.82 21.76 1.52
C GLY A 14 -0.64 21.59 1.90
N ILE A 15 -1.10 20.35 1.99
CA ILE A 15 -2.33 20.02 2.72
C ILE A 15 -1.91 18.97 3.75
N ALA A 16 -1.76 19.43 5.00
CA ALA A 16 -1.67 18.55 6.14
C ALA A 16 -2.99 17.76 6.24
N LEU A 17 -2.89 16.44 6.13
CA LEU A 17 -3.97 15.53 6.47
C LEU A 17 -3.78 15.15 7.94
N GLU A 18 -4.57 15.75 8.82
CA GLU A 18 -4.77 15.19 10.16
C GLU A 18 -5.62 13.92 10.02
N THR A 19 -5.01 12.76 10.28
CA THR A 19 -5.72 11.49 10.41
C THR A 19 -6.13 11.31 11.87
N HIS A 20 -7.39 11.56 12.20
CA HIS A 20 -7.96 11.23 13.51
C HIS A 20 -8.40 9.76 13.51
N ALA A 21 -7.76 8.92 14.33
CA ALA A 21 -8.12 7.52 14.51
C ALA A 21 -9.37 7.40 15.40
N GLN A 22 -10.31 6.52 15.01
CA GLN A 22 -11.57 6.29 15.71
C GLN A 22 -11.44 5.09 16.66
N ASP A 23 -11.63 5.29 17.96
CA ASP A 23 -11.50 4.26 19.00
C ASP A 23 -12.87 3.67 19.35
N THR A 24 -12.96 2.34 19.51
CA THR A 24 -14.19 1.62 19.87
C THR A 24 -13.98 0.80 21.14
N ILE A 25 -14.88 0.94 22.12
CA ILE A 25 -14.90 0.14 23.36
C ILE A 25 -16.14 -0.76 23.33
N THR A 26 -15.95 -2.05 23.57
CA THR A 26 -17.05 -3.02 23.73
C THR A 26 -17.04 -3.53 25.16
N ILE A 27 -18.20 -3.50 25.82
CA ILE A 27 -18.40 -4.07 27.15
C ILE A 27 -19.45 -5.18 27.02
N ASP A 28 -19.00 -6.42 27.20
CA ASP A 28 -19.86 -7.60 27.14
C ASP A 28 -20.42 -7.91 28.53
N MET A 29 -21.75 -7.83 28.67
CA MET A 29 -22.48 -8.16 29.90
C MET A 29 -23.19 -9.50 29.70
N ASN A 30 -22.39 -10.57 29.70
CA ASN A 30 -22.78 -11.96 29.36
C ASN A 30 -23.32 -12.12 27.92
N ASN A 31 -23.74 -13.32 27.53
CA ASN A 31 -24.30 -13.59 26.20
C ASN A 31 -25.69 -12.95 25.94
N ARG A 32 -26.18 -12.10 26.85
CA ARG A 32 -27.53 -11.52 26.80
C ARG A 32 -27.55 -10.00 26.68
N ALA A 33 -26.45 -9.31 27.01
CA ALA A 33 -26.37 -7.86 26.90
C ALA A 33 -24.98 -7.42 26.44
N LYS A 34 -24.92 -6.42 25.57
CA LYS A 34 -23.68 -5.84 25.05
C LYS A 34 -23.83 -4.32 24.99
N ILE A 35 -22.82 -3.61 25.48
CA ILE A 35 -22.72 -2.15 25.38
C ILE A 35 -21.60 -1.84 24.38
N LEU A 36 -21.91 -1.05 23.35
CA LEU A 36 -20.95 -0.60 22.35
C LEU A 36 -20.77 0.92 22.46
N VAL A 37 -19.55 1.36 22.64
CA VAL A 37 -19.21 2.78 22.72
C VAL A 37 -18.24 3.14 21.60
N ILE A 38 -18.64 4.09 20.76
CA ILE A 38 -17.87 4.53 19.59
C ILE A 38 -17.47 5.99 19.82
N ALA A 39 -16.16 6.27 19.83
CA ALA A 39 -15.64 7.62 19.99
C ALA A 39 -14.77 8.01 18.80
N LYS A 40 -14.93 9.25 18.34
CA LYS A 40 -14.19 9.78 17.18
C LYS A 40 -12.78 10.23 17.52
N ASP A 41 -12.53 10.53 18.78
CA ASP A 41 -11.25 10.98 19.30
C ASP A 41 -11.16 10.71 20.82
N LYS A 42 -9.98 10.99 21.38
CA LYS A 42 -9.68 10.81 22.80
C LYS A 42 -10.46 11.78 23.70
N GLU A 43 -10.94 12.91 23.19
CA GLU A 43 -11.71 13.89 23.97
C GLU A 43 -13.15 13.42 24.16
N ALA A 44 -13.75 12.86 23.11
CA ALA A 44 -15.04 12.17 23.14
C ALA A 44 -15.01 10.99 24.13
N LEU A 45 -13.90 10.25 24.23
CA LEU A 45 -13.75 9.20 25.25
C LEU A 45 -13.70 9.76 26.69
N LYS A 46 -13.12 10.95 26.89
CA LYS A 46 -13.10 11.58 28.22
C LYS A 46 -14.50 12.04 28.65
N ALA A 47 -15.35 12.43 27.71
CA ALA A 47 -16.73 12.81 27.98
C ALA A 47 -17.55 11.64 28.58
N LEU A 48 -17.24 10.39 28.18
CA LEU A 48 -17.88 9.19 28.74
C LEU A 48 -17.70 9.03 30.25
N ARG A 49 -16.61 9.58 30.84
CA ARG A 49 -16.36 9.50 32.28
C ARG A 49 -17.39 10.26 33.11
N ARG A 50 -18.14 11.17 32.48
CA ARG A 50 -19.13 12.04 33.12
C ARG A 50 -20.57 11.57 32.87
N ILE A 51 -20.75 10.52 32.08
CA ILE A 51 -22.07 9.95 31.76
C ILE A 51 -22.47 8.97 32.87
N ASP A 52 -23.69 9.15 33.40
CA ASP A 52 -24.28 8.19 34.34
C ASP A 52 -24.88 7.00 33.58
N VAL A 53 -24.08 5.95 33.42
CA VAL A 53 -24.49 4.70 32.75
C VAL A 53 -25.69 4.06 33.46
N ASN A 54 -25.85 4.26 34.78
CA ASN A 54 -26.97 3.68 35.52
C ASN A 54 -28.30 4.34 35.12
N LYS A 55 -28.28 5.64 34.80
CA LYS A 55 -29.46 6.35 34.26
C LYS A 55 -29.89 5.76 32.90
N ILE A 56 -28.93 5.49 32.01
CA ILE A 56 -29.19 4.90 30.68
C ILE A 56 -29.83 3.52 30.81
N VAL A 57 -29.31 2.69 31.72
CA VAL A 57 -29.84 1.34 31.95
C VAL A 57 -31.26 1.41 32.53
N ARG A 58 -31.52 2.33 33.46
CA ARG A 58 -32.86 2.52 34.05
C ARG A 58 -33.89 2.97 33.02
N GLU A 59 -33.58 3.96 32.18
CA GLU A 59 -34.48 4.42 31.11
C GLU A 59 -34.74 3.32 30.07
N ALA A 60 -33.71 2.53 29.74
CA ALA A 60 -33.89 1.36 28.87
C ALA A 60 -34.82 0.31 29.50
N MET A 61 -34.73 0.06 30.81
CA MET A 61 -35.63 -0.85 31.53
C MET A 61 -37.08 -0.34 31.57
N GLU A 62 -37.31 0.94 31.86
CA GLU A 62 -38.65 1.54 31.89
C GLU A 62 -39.34 1.48 30.51
N SER A 63 -38.56 1.61 29.43
CA SER A 63 -39.06 1.44 28.05
C SER A 63 -39.29 -0.02 27.62
N LEU A 64 -38.84 -0.99 28.43
CA LEU A 64 -39.07 -2.42 28.22
C LEU A 64 -40.33 -2.90 28.95
N ASP A 65 -40.67 -2.34 30.11
CA ASP A 65 -41.85 -2.72 30.89
C ASP A 65 -43.19 -2.30 30.24
N SER A 66 -43.16 -1.37 29.28
CA SER A 66 -44.34 -0.86 28.58
C SER A 66 -44.66 -1.57 27.24
N THR A 67 -43.92 -2.62 26.87
CA THR A 67 -44.15 -3.35 25.61
C THR A 67 -43.91 -4.84 25.80
N GLU A 68 -44.85 -5.70 25.35
CA GLU A 68 -44.67 -7.15 25.37
C GLU A 68 -43.38 -7.54 24.63
N ILE A 69 -42.43 -8.12 25.37
CA ILE A 69 -41.15 -8.58 24.82
C ILE A 69 -41.42 -9.86 24.04
N ASN A 70 -41.38 -9.77 22.72
CA ASN A 70 -41.44 -10.93 21.84
C ASN A 70 -40.06 -11.59 21.78
N ASN A 71 -39.96 -12.91 21.98
CA ASN A 71 -38.68 -13.63 22.16
C ASN A 71 -37.72 -13.55 20.95
N ASN A 72 -38.20 -13.07 19.81
CA ASN A 72 -37.44 -12.94 18.57
C ASN A 72 -37.03 -11.50 18.23
N THR A 73 -37.28 -10.51 19.09
CA THR A 73 -36.95 -9.10 18.81
C THR A 73 -36.02 -8.50 19.86
N ALA A 74 -34.90 -7.95 19.41
CA ALA A 74 -33.98 -7.15 20.24
C ALA A 74 -34.30 -5.66 20.10
N LYS A 75 -34.46 -4.96 21.23
CA LYS A 75 -34.58 -3.49 21.28
C LYS A 75 -33.20 -2.84 21.30
N VAL A 76 -32.99 -1.85 20.44
CA VAL A 76 -31.76 -1.06 20.33
C VAL A 76 -32.07 0.40 20.64
N PHE A 77 -31.36 0.96 21.62
CA PHE A 77 -31.45 2.36 22.02
C PHE A 77 -30.21 3.11 21.56
N GLU A 78 -30.39 4.13 20.72
CA GLU A 78 -29.32 5.02 20.25
C GLU A 78 -29.47 6.37 20.97
N TYR A 79 -28.40 6.84 21.60
CA TYR A 79 -28.38 8.09 22.34
C TYR A 79 -27.32 9.03 21.76
N ASP A 80 -27.66 10.31 21.64
CA ASP A 80 -26.73 11.38 21.26
C ASP A 80 -26.45 12.27 22.47
N LEU A 81 -25.20 12.74 22.60
CA LEU A 81 -24.84 13.76 23.60
C LEU A 81 -25.31 15.14 23.10
N GLY A 82 -26.00 15.88 23.96
CA GLY A 82 -26.46 17.24 23.71
C GLY A 82 -25.31 18.20 23.42
N ALA A 83 -25.63 19.33 22.78
CA ALA A 83 -24.63 20.32 22.37
C ALA A 83 -23.87 20.95 23.55
N ASP A 84 -24.42 20.87 24.76
CA ASP A 84 -23.82 21.30 26.01
C ASP A 84 -22.86 20.25 26.62
N GLY A 85 -22.89 19.02 26.12
CA GLY A 85 -22.06 17.90 26.57
C GLY A 85 -22.53 17.23 27.87
N TRP A 86 -23.72 17.58 28.37
CA TRP A 86 -24.23 17.10 29.68
C TRP A 86 -25.48 16.24 29.56
N GLU A 87 -26.37 16.55 28.62
CA GLU A 87 -27.60 15.81 28.46
C GLU A 87 -27.47 14.70 27.41
N LEU A 88 -27.85 13.48 27.79
CA LEU A 88 -27.93 12.36 26.87
C LEU A 88 -29.37 12.27 26.36
N ASN A 89 -29.56 12.41 25.04
CA ASN A 89 -30.89 12.41 24.42
C ASN A 89 -31.13 11.11 23.66
N LEU A 90 -32.24 10.42 23.95
CA LEU A 90 -32.63 9.25 23.17
C LEU A 90 -32.95 9.68 21.74
N ARG A 91 -32.12 9.25 20.81
CA ARG A 91 -32.22 9.59 19.40
C ARG A 91 -33.16 8.64 18.68
N LYS A 92 -33.08 7.35 19.00
CA LYS A 92 -33.83 6.32 18.29
C LYS A 92 -34.01 5.05 19.12
N GLN A 93 -35.24 4.53 19.10
CA GLN A 93 -35.56 3.17 19.54
C GLN A 93 -35.88 2.32 18.30
N ILE A 94 -35.26 1.14 18.19
CA ILE A 94 -35.44 0.23 17.04
C ILE A 94 -35.69 -1.18 17.55
N ASP A 95 -36.75 -1.82 17.06
CA ASP A 95 -36.96 -3.26 17.21
C ASP A 95 -36.26 -3.98 16.05
N ARG A 96 -35.38 -4.94 16.35
CA ARG A 96 -34.72 -5.77 15.34
C ARG A 96 -35.02 -7.24 15.58
N GLU A 97 -35.49 -7.89 14.53
CA GLU A 97 -35.72 -9.34 14.52
C GLU A 97 -34.39 -10.10 14.54
N ILE A 98 -34.30 -11.12 15.39
CA ILE A 98 -33.10 -11.95 15.57
C ILE A 98 -33.21 -13.15 14.61
N GLU A 99 -32.32 -13.22 13.62
CA GLU A 99 -32.20 -14.41 12.78
C GLU A 99 -31.55 -15.55 13.58
N ALA A 100 -32.35 -16.57 13.94
CA ALA A 100 -31.86 -17.80 14.54
C ALA A 100 -31.29 -18.74 13.47
N ASN A 101 -30.04 -19.19 13.64
CA ASN A 101 -29.46 -20.22 12.77
C ASN A 101 -30.11 -21.60 13.04
N LYS A 102 -30.11 -22.47 12.03
CA LYS A 102 -30.85 -23.75 11.97
C LYS A 102 -30.55 -24.79 13.09
N ASP A 103 -29.57 -24.55 13.95
CA ASP A 103 -29.19 -25.44 15.05
C ASP A 103 -29.74 -25.01 16.44
N GLY A 104 -30.68 -24.07 16.49
CA GLY A 104 -31.38 -23.68 17.73
C GLY A 104 -30.49 -23.03 18.80
N LYS A 105 -29.19 -22.85 18.54
CA LYS A 105 -28.27 -22.09 19.39
C LYS A 105 -28.15 -20.66 18.87
N VAL A 106 -28.75 -19.73 19.61
CA VAL A 106 -28.53 -18.28 19.43
C VAL A 106 -27.10 -17.97 19.88
N ASN A 107 -26.14 -18.16 18.99
CA ASN A 107 -24.74 -17.89 19.26
C ASN A 107 -24.35 -16.58 18.57
N SER A 108 -24.04 -15.59 19.40
CA SER A 108 -23.65 -14.21 19.06
C SER A 108 -24.77 -13.31 18.54
N MET A 109 -25.20 -12.40 19.42
CA MET A 109 -25.91 -11.18 19.05
C MET A 109 -24.95 -10.32 18.20
N SER A 110 -24.90 -10.57 16.90
CA SER A 110 -24.05 -9.84 15.97
C SER A 110 -24.76 -8.54 15.59
N PHE A 111 -24.43 -7.46 16.30
CA PHE A 111 -24.91 -6.13 15.97
C PHE A 111 -24.26 -5.66 14.66
N ASN A 112 -24.94 -5.91 13.54
CA ASN A 112 -24.57 -5.29 12.27
C ASN A 112 -25.11 -3.85 12.30
N TRP A 113 -24.29 -2.94 12.84
CA TRP A 113 -24.55 -1.51 12.91
C TRP A 113 -24.52 -0.93 11.49
N LYS A 114 -25.68 -0.96 10.80
CA LYS A 114 -25.98 0.03 9.76
C LYS A 114 -26.30 1.35 10.44
N GLY A 115 -25.28 1.96 11.03
CA GLY A 115 -25.30 3.40 11.23
C GLY A 115 -25.66 3.98 9.88
N SER A 116 -26.48 5.02 9.88
CA SER A 116 -26.58 5.89 8.71
C SER A 116 -25.20 6.50 8.50
N ARG A 117 -24.26 5.73 7.92
CA ARG A 117 -23.38 6.23 6.90
C ARG A 117 -24.35 6.90 5.97
N LYS A 118 -24.44 8.23 6.07
CA LYS A 118 -24.86 9.06 4.96
C LYS A 118 -24.14 8.40 3.79
N ASN A 119 -24.89 7.66 2.97
CA ASN A 119 -24.35 7.01 1.80
C ASN A 119 -24.06 8.19 0.90
N THR A 120 -22.93 8.84 1.17
CA THR A 120 -22.23 9.69 0.26
C THR A 120 -21.70 8.69 -0.74
N ASN A 121 -22.62 8.19 -1.56
CA ASN A 121 -22.38 7.69 -2.89
C ASN A 121 -21.90 8.90 -3.71
N THR A 122 -20.83 9.53 -3.22
CA THR A 122 -20.05 10.48 -3.96
C THR A 122 -19.32 9.57 -4.91
N ASN A 123 -19.91 9.40 -6.09
CA ASN A 123 -19.19 8.93 -7.26
C ASN A 123 -18.17 10.02 -7.60
N SER A 124 -17.24 10.27 -6.68
CA SER A 124 -16.32 11.39 -6.71
C SER A 124 -15.50 11.23 -7.98
N ARG A 125 -15.33 12.32 -8.71
CA ARG A 125 -14.49 12.32 -9.90
C ARG A 125 -13.03 12.04 -9.52
N VAL A 126 -12.66 12.28 -8.25
CA VAL A 126 -11.32 12.12 -7.70
C VAL A 126 -11.38 11.22 -6.46
N SER A 127 -10.50 10.22 -6.40
CA SER A 127 -10.33 9.35 -5.23
C SER A 127 -8.85 9.15 -4.95
N ASN A 128 -8.46 9.07 -3.68
CA ASN A 128 -7.09 8.72 -3.29
C ASN A 128 -7.07 7.27 -2.77
N PHE A 129 -5.93 6.60 -2.91
CA PHE A 129 -5.74 5.25 -2.37
C PHE A 129 -4.25 4.98 -2.13
N TRP A 130 -3.96 4.00 -1.29
CA TRP A 130 -2.61 3.49 -1.11
C TRP A 130 -2.42 2.20 -1.89
N SER A 131 -1.19 1.92 -2.33
CA SER A 131 -0.86 0.65 -2.97
C SER A 131 0.37 0.01 -2.35
N ILE A 132 0.33 -1.31 -2.25
CA ILE A 132 1.48 -2.16 -1.94
C ILE A 132 1.74 -3.04 -3.15
N ASP A 133 2.95 -2.94 -3.70
CA ASP A 133 3.37 -3.74 -4.85
C ASP A 133 4.41 -4.77 -4.37
N LEU A 134 4.17 -6.05 -4.67
CA LEU A 134 5.07 -7.16 -4.37
C LEU A 134 5.35 -7.93 -5.65
N GLY A 135 6.62 -8.15 -5.97
CA GLY A 135 6.97 -8.80 -7.21
C GLY A 135 8.35 -9.44 -7.25
N LEU A 136 8.66 -9.99 -8.40
CA LEU A 136 9.99 -10.49 -8.76
C LEU A 136 10.56 -9.57 -9.83
N ASN A 137 11.83 -9.22 -9.68
CA ASN A 137 12.54 -8.38 -10.63
C ASN A 137 13.70 -9.14 -11.26
N ASN A 138 13.94 -8.87 -12.53
CA ASN A 138 15.13 -9.30 -13.25
C ASN A 138 15.53 -8.18 -14.21
N TYR A 139 16.50 -8.41 -15.10
CA TYR A 139 16.83 -7.48 -16.16
C TYR A 139 17.11 -8.23 -17.47
N THR A 140 17.09 -7.48 -18.55
CA THR A 140 17.42 -7.97 -19.89
C THR A 140 18.67 -7.29 -20.41
N GLU A 141 19.38 -7.98 -21.28
CA GLU A 141 20.50 -7.47 -22.06
C GLU A 141 20.21 -7.80 -23.52
N ASN A 142 20.22 -6.80 -24.40
CA ASN A 142 19.84 -6.96 -25.81
C ASN A 142 18.47 -7.67 -26.00
N GLY A 143 17.52 -7.41 -25.10
CA GLY A 143 16.15 -7.95 -25.17
C GLY A 143 15.97 -9.36 -24.62
N SER A 144 17.04 -10.04 -24.18
CA SER A 144 16.96 -11.38 -23.57
C SER A 144 17.27 -11.33 -22.08
N ILE A 145 16.59 -12.16 -21.28
CA ILE A 145 16.92 -12.33 -19.87
C ILE A 145 18.35 -12.88 -19.78
N THR A 146 19.19 -12.27 -18.95
CA THR A 146 20.58 -12.69 -18.83
C THR A 146 20.67 -14.07 -18.20
N SER A 147 21.49 -14.94 -18.79
CA SER A 147 21.78 -16.29 -18.30
C SER A 147 23.24 -16.63 -18.54
N GLY A 148 23.84 -17.43 -17.66
CA GLY A 148 25.22 -17.90 -17.78
C GLY A 148 26.31 -16.84 -17.61
N LYS A 149 25.95 -15.59 -17.30
CA LYS A 149 26.89 -14.49 -17.08
C LYS A 149 27.15 -14.23 -15.59
N PRO A 150 28.30 -13.65 -15.20
CA PRO A 150 28.62 -13.36 -13.80
C PRO A 150 27.60 -12.49 -13.07
N TYR A 151 26.87 -11.65 -13.80
CA TYR A 151 25.84 -10.78 -13.24
C TYR A 151 24.45 -11.44 -13.15
N THR A 152 24.25 -12.62 -13.72
CA THR A 152 22.94 -13.32 -13.75
C THR A 152 22.25 -13.30 -12.39
N LEU A 153 20.95 -13.00 -12.40
CA LEU A 153 20.16 -12.89 -11.18
C LEU A 153 19.41 -14.18 -10.85
N SER A 154 19.31 -14.47 -9.56
CA SER A 154 18.37 -15.46 -9.04
C SER A 154 16.96 -14.90 -9.19
N THR A 155 16.15 -15.49 -10.07
CA THR A 155 14.79 -15.03 -10.35
C THR A 155 13.89 -15.02 -9.11
N ILE A 156 13.98 -16.06 -8.26
CA ILE A 156 13.17 -16.15 -7.02
C ILE A 156 13.79 -15.34 -5.87
N GLY A 157 15.12 -15.21 -5.87
CA GLY A 157 15.85 -14.42 -4.88
C GLY A 157 15.67 -12.92 -5.07
N SER A 158 15.48 -12.49 -6.32
CA SER A 158 15.36 -11.08 -6.71
C SER A 158 13.92 -10.62 -6.58
N ARG A 159 13.70 -9.70 -5.64
CA ARG A 159 12.35 -9.29 -5.21
C ARG A 159 12.16 -7.79 -5.35
N TYR A 160 10.93 -7.40 -5.63
CA TYR A 160 10.49 -6.03 -5.69
C TYR A 160 9.46 -5.77 -4.59
N PHE A 161 9.58 -4.61 -3.95
CA PHE A 161 8.59 -4.08 -3.03
C PHE A 161 8.37 -2.61 -3.35
N ALA A 162 7.13 -2.14 -3.33
CA ALA A 162 6.85 -0.71 -3.34
C ALA A 162 5.63 -0.34 -2.51
N LEU A 163 5.64 0.90 -2.02
CA LEU A 163 4.52 1.55 -1.35
C LEU A 163 4.21 2.83 -2.11
N GLY A 164 2.96 2.99 -2.55
CA GLY A 164 2.54 4.13 -3.34
C GLY A 164 1.31 4.82 -2.77
N TRP A 165 1.27 6.15 -2.89
CA TRP A 165 0.06 6.93 -2.72
C TRP A 165 -0.37 7.47 -4.08
N HIS A 166 -1.65 7.30 -4.41
CA HIS A 166 -2.16 7.59 -5.75
C HIS A 166 -3.43 8.40 -5.68
N LYS A 167 -3.58 9.32 -6.63
CA LYS A 167 -4.81 10.02 -6.94
C LYS A 167 -5.35 9.51 -8.27
N ARG A 168 -6.59 9.05 -8.26
CA ARG A 168 -7.33 8.55 -9.42
C ARG A 168 -8.40 9.54 -9.84
N PHE A 169 -8.52 9.75 -11.15
CA PHE A 169 -9.49 10.62 -11.79
C PHE A 169 -10.41 9.82 -12.71
N ARG A 170 -11.72 10.08 -12.66
CA ARG A 170 -12.68 9.65 -13.69
C ARG A 170 -12.61 10.60 -14.88
N VAL A 171 -12.36 10.05 -16.06
CA VAL A 171 -12.39 10.84 -17.29
C VAL A 171 -13.77 10.73 -17.91
N GLY A 172 -14.51 11.84 -17.98
CA GLY A 172 -15.87 11.89 -18.53
C GLY A 172 -17.00 11.83 -17.49
N GLY A 173 -18.14 11.28 -17.91
CA GLY A 173 -19.38 11.23 -17.13
C GLY A 173 -19.35 10.24 -15.96
N ASN A 174 -20.46 10.17 -15.20
CA ASN A 174 -20.57 9.35 -13.99
C ASN A 174 -20.37 7.85 -14.22
N ASN A 175 -20.68 7.37 -15.42
CA ASN A 175 -20.57 5.97 -15.82
C ASN A 175 -19.32 5.67 -16.65
N SER A 176 -18.39 6.62 -16.79
CA SER A 176 -17.21 6.40 -17.60
C SER A 176 -16.33 5.26 -17.04
N PRO A 177 -15.95 4.29 -17.90
CA PRO A 177 -15.00 3.25 -17.54
C PRO A 177 -13.56 3.78 -17.52
N LEU A 178 -13.28 4.89 -18.21
CA LEU A 178 -11.93 5.43 -18.35
C LEU A 178 -11.50 6.18 -17.08
N ARG A 179 -10.30 5.86 -16.62
CA ARG A 179 -9.66 6.42 -15.44
C ARG A 179 -8.23 6.82 -15.74
N MET A 180 -7.79 7.91 -15.12
CA MET A 180 -6.38 8.28 -15.04
C MET A 180 -5.91 8.19 -13.60
N GLN A 181 -4.62 8.00 -13.41
CA GLN A 181 -3.99 7.91 -12.11
C GLN A 181 -2.63 8.58 -12.16
N ILE A 182 -2.31 9.31 -11.09
CA ILE A 182 -0.97 9.84 -10.82
C ILE A 182 -0.65 9.58 -9.36
N GLY A 183 0.63 9.39 -9.01
CA GLY A 183 1.00 9.13 -7.63
C GLY A 183 2.44 9.44 -7.31
N VAL A 184 2.81 9.06 -6.08
CA VAL A 184 4.18 9.02 -5.59
C VAL A 184 4.39 7.63 -5.00
N GLU A 185 5.47 6.95 -5.40
CA GLU A 185 5.75 5.57 -5.04
C GLU A 185 7.20 5.40 -4.58
N ALA A 186 7.42 4.88 -3.39
CA ALA A 186 8.73 4.46 -2.92
C ALA A 186 8.92 2.97 -3.25
N SER A 187 9.98 2.63 -3.97
CA SER A 187 10.23 1.26 -4.45
C SER A 187 11.62 0.76 -4.07
N TRP A 188 11.74 -0.55 -3.83
CA TRP A 188 12.95 -1.25 -3.48
C TRP A 188 13.17 -2.42 -4.44
N TYR A 189 14.22 -2.30 -5.24
CA TYR A 189 14.70 -3.36 -6.12
C TYR A 189 15.76 -4.16 -5.40
N ASN A 190 15.58 -5.47 -5.34
CA ASN A 190 16.52 -6.38 -4.72
C ASN A 190 17.06 -7.31 -5.80
N PHE A 191 18.22 -7.01 -6.35
CA PHE A 191 18.88 -7.85 -7.36
C PHE A 191 19.82 -8.83 -6.65
N VAL A 192 19.45 -10.11 -6.61
CA VAL A 192 20.26 -11.17 -5.98
C VAL A 192 21.01 -11.91 -7.07
N PHE A 193 22.34 -11.93 -7.00
CA PHE A 193 23.19 -12.60 -7.98
C PHE A 193 23.17 -14.11 -7.76
N THR A 194 23.22 -14.89 -8.85
CA THR A 194 23.43 -16.34 -8.80
C THR A 194 24.90 -16.65 -8.53
N ASN A 195 25.15 -17.86 -8.00
CA ASN A 195 26.49 -18.37 -7.68
C ASN A 195 27.19 -17.52 -6.60
N ASN A 196 28.51 -17.67 -6.50
CA ASN A 196 29.36 -16.89 -5.60
C ASN A 196 29.70 -15.50 -6.16
N ASN A 197 28.94 -15.00 -7.15
CA ASN A 197 29.27 -13.76 -7.83
C ASN A 197 28.96 -12.54 -6.96
N TYR A 198 29.87 -11.57 -6.95
CA TYR A 198 29.68 -10.31 -6.25
C TYR A 198 30.08 -9.11 -7.10
N LEU A 199 29.38 -8.01 -6.87
CA LEU A 199 29.66 -6.72 -7.47
C LEU A 199 30.75 -6.01 -6.66
N THR A 200 31.80 -5.56 -7.35
CA THR A 200 32.86 -4.74 -6.76
C THR A 200 33.22 -3.58 -7.68
N MET A 201 33.67 -2.48 -7.08
CA MET A 201 34.20 -1.31 -7.79
C MET A 201 35.71 -1.31 -7.58
N ARG A 202 36.49 -1.42 -8.67
CA ARG A 202 37.96 -1.39 -8.62
C ARG A 202 38.52 -0.35 -9.61
N PRO A 203 39.67 0.27 -9.35
CA PRO A 203 40.31 1.16 -10.31
C PRO A 203 40.56 0.44 -11.65
N ASP A 204 40.24 1.08 -12.76
CA ASP A 204 40.57 0.57 -14.09
C ASP A 204 42.10 0.56 -14.26
N ALA A 205 42.67 -0.59 -14.64
CA ALA A 205 44.10 -0.76 -14.86
C ALA A 205 44.64 0.18 -15.95
N ASN A 206 43.79 0.63 -16.88
CA ASN A 206 44.17 1.55 -17.95
C ASN A 206 43.84 3.02 -17.64
N ASN A 207 43.02 3.28 -16.61
CA ASN A 207 42.62 4.63 -16.19
C ASN A 207 42.37 4.67 -14.67
N LEU A 208 43.43 4.93 -13.91
CA LEU A 208 43.41 4.98 -12.43
C LEU A 208 42.43 6.02 -11.84
N SER A 209 41.92 6.95 -12.66
CA SER A 209 40.92 7.94 -12.28
C SER A 209 39.46 7.45 -12.38
N GLN A 210 39.21 6.23 -12.89
CA GLN A 210 37.86 5.68 -13.02
C GLN A 210 37.78 4.29 -12.41
N ASN A 211 36.78 4.05 -11.53
CA ASN A 211 36.51 2.69 -11.06
C ASN A 211 35.63 1.94 -12.07
N LYS A 212 36.00 0.71 -12.40
CA LYS A 212 35.23 -0.25 -13.20
C LYS A 212 34.27 -1.04 -12.31
N ILE A 213 33.11 -1.40 -12.86
CA ILE A 213 32.25 -2.43 -12.27
C ILE A 213 32.80 -3.78 -12.68
N GLU A 214 33.16 -4.61 -11.71
CA GLU A 214 33.51 -6.01 -11.96
C GLU A 214 32.56 -6.95 -11.22
N TYR A 215 32.17 -8.00 -11.93
CA TYR A 215 31.48 -9.15 -11.37
C TYR A 215 32.49 -10.27 -11.26
N ARG A 216 32.82 -10.65 -10.02
CA ARG A 216 33.83 -11.67 -9.75
C ARG A 216 33.24 -12.81 -8.95
N ASP A 217 33.84 -13.98 -9.08
CA ASP A 217 33.54 -15.12 -8.23
C ASP A 217 34.27 -14.93 -6.90
N TYR A 218 33.50 -14.86 -5.82
CA TYR A 218 34.05 -14.68 -4.47
C TYR A 218 34.88 -15.89 -4.02
N GLN A 219 34.57 -17.09 -4.52
CA GLN A 219 35.31 -18.30 -4.20
C GLN A 219 36.68 -18.30 -4.86
N SER A 220 36.83 -17.82 -6.09
CA SER A 220 38.14 -17.72 -6.73
C SER A 220 39.01 -16.63 -6.08
N ASP A 221 38.41 -15.51 -5.66
CA ASP A 221 39.13 -14.37 -5.10
C ASP A 221 39.59 -14.60 -3.65
N PHE A 222 38.73 -15.21 -2.83
CA PHE A 222 38.95 -15.29 -1.37
C PHE A 222 38.98 -16.72 -0.84
N GLN A 223 38.88 -17.73 -1.71
CA GLN A 223 38.83 -19.16 -1.35
C GLN A 223 37.71 -19.48 -0.35
N LYS A 224 36.64 -18.68 -0.36
CA LYS A 224 35.47 -18.80 0.53
C LYS A 224 34.18 -18.74 -0.27
N GLY A 225 33.17 -19.51 0.14
CA GLY A 225 31.84 -19.46 -0.47
C GLY A 225 31.05 -18.22 -0.05
N LEU A 226 30.21 -17.71 -0.94
CA LEU A 226 29.32 -16.58 -0.67
C LEU A 226 27.88 -17.08 -0.59
N SER A 227 27.30 -17.08 0.60
CA SER A 227 25.93 -17.56 0.81
C SER A 227 24.88 -16.64 0.18
N LYS A 228 25.18 -15.34 0.09
CA LYS A 228 24.27 -14.36 -0.51
C LYS A 228 25.02 -13.12 -1.01
N SER A 229 24.72 -12.74 -2.24
CA SER A 229 25.19 -11.51 -2.88
C SER A 229 24.00 -10.75 -3.44
N LYS A 230 23.83 -9.49 -3.05
CA LYS A 230 22.65 -8.71 -3.41
C LYS A 230 22.97 -7.24 -3.58
N LEU A 231 22.55 -6.65 -4.70
CA LEU A 231 22.47 -5.22 -4.91
C LEU A 231 21.05 -4.74 -4.62
N THR A 232 20.91 -3.72 -3.77
CA THR A 232 19.61 -3.09 -3.48
C THR A 232 19.63 -1.66 -3.98
N ALA A 233 18.55 -1.23 -4.63
CA ALA A 233 18.36 0.14 -5.06
C ALA A 233 16.96 0.61 -4.66
N MET A 234 16.89 1.77 -4.01
CA MET A 234 15.66 2.42 -3.57
C MET A 234 15.37 3.61 -4.49
N TYR A 235 14.15 3.73 -4.99
CA TYR A 235 13.72 4.81 -5.87
C TYR A 235 12.44 5.47 -5.39
N LEU A 236 12.35 6.78 -5.59
CA LEU A 236 11.11 7.55 -5.53
C LEU A 236 10.58 7.72 -6.96
N ASN A 237 9.40 7.18 -7.24
CA ASN A 237 8.77 7.17 -8.55
C ASN A 237 7.53 8.06 -8.59
N ILE A 238 7.30 8.65 -9.75
CA ILE A 238 6.06 9.35 -10.12
C ILE A 238 5.40 8.54 -11.23
N PRO A 239 4.48 7.62 -10.90
CA PRO A 239 3.70 6.87 -11.89
C PRO A 239 2.58 7.73 -12.48
N PHE A 240 2.32 7.56 -13.77
CA PHE A 240 1.17 8.09 -14.49
C PHE A 240 0.54 7.01 -15.37
N ASN A 241 -0.74 6.72 -15.15
CA ASN A 241 -1.39 5.53 -15.67
C ASN A 241 -2.78 5.89 -16.22
N VAL A 242 -3.17 5.25 -17.32
CA VAL A 242 -4.53 5.29 -17.87
C VAL A 242 -5.09 3.88 -17.86
N HIS A 243 -6.32 3.70 -17.39
CA HIS A 243 -6.94 2.38 -17.32
C HIS A 243 -8.44 2.41 -17.56
N PHE A 244 -8.94 1.28 -18.04
CA PHE A 244 -10.36 0.99 -18.15
C PHE A 244 -10.80 0.15 -16.95
N ARG A 245 -11.89 0.55 -16.32
CA ARG A 245 -12.57 -0.17 -15.24
C ARG A 245 -13.94 -0.61 -15.71
N ILE A 246 -14.12 -1.92 -15.85
CA ILE A 246 -15.41 -2.55 -16.12
C ILE A 246 -16.05 -2.93 -14.78
N LYS A 247 -17.30 -2.54 -14.58
CA LYS A 247 -18.05 -2.82 -13.35
C LYS A 247 -18.87 -4.11 -13.51
N LYS A 248 -19.13 -4.80 -12.40
CA LYS A 248 -20.07 -5.93 -12.37
C LYS A 248 -21.50 -5.43 -12.60
N THR A 249 -22.33 -6.23 -13.27
CA THR A 249 -23.76 -5.93 -13.47
C THR A 249 -24.44 -5.70 -12.12
N ASN A 250 -25.21 -4.63 -11.99
CA ASN A 250 -25.92 -4.23 -10.76
C ASN A 250 -25.04 -3.99 -9.52
N SER A 251 -23.74 -3.75 -9.69
CA SER A 251 -22.83 -3.44 -8.59
C SER A 251 -21.83 -2.35 -8.96
N ASN A 252 -21.34 -1.61 -7.97
CA ASN A 252 -20.26 -0.64 -8.17
C ASN A 252 -18.86 -1.27 -8.03
N GLN A 253 -18.80 -2.59 -7.85
CA GLN A 253 -17.56 -3.37 -7.79
C GLN A 253 -16.92 -3.52 -9.16
N THR A 254 -15.59 -3.59 -9.18
CA THR A 254 -14.82 -3.92 -10.40
C THR A 254 -15.04 -5.38 -10.76
N ALA A 255 -15.38 -5.63 -12.02
CA ALA A 255 -15.32 -6.96 -12.63
C ALA A 255 -13.96 -7.20 -13.28
N PHE A 256 -13.45 -6.16 -13.95
CA PHE A 256 -12.20 -6.23 -14.68
C PHE A 256 -11.57 -4.85 -14.81
N ARG A 257 -10.24 -4.80 -14.77
CA ARG A 257 -9.47 -3.59 -14.99
C ARG A 257 -8.25 -3.92 -15.85
N ILE A 258 -7.97 -3.07 -16.82
CA ILE A 258 -6.74 -3.12 -17.60
C ILE A 258 -6.20 -1.72 -17.80
N GLY A 259 -4.90 -1.54 -17.66
CA GLY A 259 -4.27 -0.25 -17.78
C GLY A 259 -2.84 -0.32 -18.25
N VAL A 260 -2.40 0.82 -18.78
CA VAL A 260 -1.03 1.06 -19.20
C VAL A 260 -0.62 2.46 -18.74
N GLY A 261 0.67 2.66 -18.58
CA GLY A 261 1.21 3.90 -18.07
C GLY A 261 2.72 3.94 -18.19
N GLY A 262 3.28 4.97 -17.59
CA GLY A 262 4.71 5.10 -17.42
C GLY A 262 5.06 5.65 -16.06
N TYR A 263 6.33 5.61 -15.75
CA TYR A 263 6.86 6.19 -14.53
C TYR A 263 8.19 6.85 -14.81
N VAL A 264 8.50 7.86 -14.00
CA VAL A 264 9.85 8.41 -13.86
C VAL A 264 10.24 8.26 -12.40
N GLY A 265 11.48 7.86 -12.13
CA GLY A 265 11.97 7.64 -10.78
C GLY A 265 13.35 8.22 -10.55
N TYR A 266 13.61 8.62 -9.31
CA TYR A 266 14.90 9.11 -8.85
C TYR A 266 15.45 8.20 -7.74
N ARG A 267 16.73 7.82 -7.83
CA ARG A 267 17.40 6.93 -6.90
C ARG A 267 17.67 7.66 -5.59
N LEU A 268 17.17 7.11 -4.48
CA LEU A 268 17.37 7.66 -3.15
C LEU A 268 18.52 7.00 -2.40
N ASP A 269 18.69 5.68 -2.58
CA ASP A 269 19.70 4.92 -1.86
C ASP A 269 20.09 3.67 -2.66
N SER A 270 21.30 3.18 -2.41
CA SER A 270 21.74 1.88 -2.91
C SER A 270 22.80 1.27 -2.02
N TYR A 271 22.73 -0.04 -1.87
CA TYR A 271 23.70 -0.80 -1.08
C TYR A 271 23.90 -2.21 -1.62
N SER A 272 25.13 -2.68 -1.56
CA SER A 272 25.50 -4.07 -1.79
C SER A 272 25.55 -4.81 -0.46
N LYS A 273 24.96 -6.00 -0.40
CA LYS A 273 25.02 -6.89 0.76
C LYS A 273 25.68 -8.19 0.35
N ARG A 274 26.74 -8.55 1.08
CA ARG A 274 27.49 -9.80 0.96
C ARG A 274 27.36 -10.58 2.28
N LYS A 275 27.20 -11.90 2.24
CA LYS A 275 27.14 -12.74 3.44
C LYS A 275 28.11 -13.92 3.33
N PHE A 276 29.13 -13.92 4.17
CA PHE A 276 30.07 -15.03 4.39
C PHE A 276 29.87 -15.55 5.82
N ASP A 277 29.92 -16.88 6.04
CA ASP A 277 29.91 -17.54 7.37
C ASP A 277 29.13 -16.80 8.47
N SER A 278 27.86 -16.48 8.18
CA SER A 278 26.92 -15.79 9.07
C SER A 278 27.11 -14.28 9.31
N ARG A 279 28.20 -13.64 8.90
CA ARG A 279 28.37 -12.17 9.02
C ARG A 279 27.91 -11.44 7.75
N PRO A 280 26.86 -10.59 7.83
CA PRO A 280 26.46 -9.75 6.72
C PRO A 280 27.33 -8.49 6.64
N GLU A 281 28.01 -8.29 5.52
CA GLU A 281 28.66 -7.03 5.19
C GLU A 281 27.72 -6.21 4.29
N ARG A 282 27.63 -4.90 4.58
CA ARG A 282 26.81 -3.95 3.81
C ARG A 282 27.66 -2.77 3.41
N GLU A 283 27.72 -2.52 2.13
CA GLU A 283 28.46 -1.41 1.55
C GLU A 283 27.47 -0.48 0.85
N ARG A 284 27.39 0.77 1.33
CA ARG A 284 26.57 1.82 0.71
C ARG A 284 27.43 2.55 -0.30
N ASN A 285 27.02 2.51 -1.57
CA ASN A 285 27.68 3.20 -2.66
C ASN A 285 26.69 3.40 -3.81
N ASN A 286 27.01 4.23 -4.79
CA ASN A 286 26.17 4.42 -5.98
C ASN A 286 26.22 3.22 -6.94
N PHE A 287 27.30 2.43 -6.92
CA PHE A 287 27.55 1.31 -7.84
C PHE A 287 27.37 1.68 -9.32
N TYR A 288 27.58 2.95 -9.67
CA TYR A 288 27.23 3.55 -10.97
C TYR A 288 25.82 3.21 -11.47
N LEU A 289 24.87 3.02 -10.56
CA LEU A 289 23.46 2.95 -10.91
C LEU A 289 23.00 4.30 -11.46
N ASN A 290 22.13 4.28 -12.47
CA ASN A 290 21.51 5.50 -12.95
C ASN A 290 20.67 6.15 -11.83
N ASP A 291 20.83 7.45 -11.66
CA ASP A 291 20.06 8.23 -10.69
C ASP A 291 18.63 8.43 -11.15
N ILE A 292 18.42 8.51 -12.46
CA ILE A 292 17.10 8.65 -13.06
C ILE A 292 16.75 7.35 -13.78
N ARG A 293 15.53 6.88 -13.59
CA ARG A 293 14.95 5.79 -14.36
C ARG A 293 13.61 6.19 -14.93
N TYR A 294 13.25 5.61 -16.05
CA TYR A 294 11.93 5.74 -16.61
C TYR A 294 11.56 4.51 -17.41
N GLY A 295 10.27 4.22 -17.43
CA GLY A 295 9.77 2.98 -17.98
C GLY A 295 8.29 3.02 -18.21
N TYR A 296 7.79 1.92 -18.75
CA TYR A 296 6.37 1.69 -18.92
C TYR A 296 5.86 0.69 -17.88
N GLU A 297 4.59 0.84 -17.53
CA GLU A 297 3.86 -0.03 -16.62
C GLU A 297 2.60 -0.53 -17.33
N ALA A 298 2.29 -1.82 -17.17
CA ALA A 298 1.03 -2.40 -17.57
C ALA A 298 0.44 -3.17 -16.38
N PHE A 299 -0.88 -3.20 -16.26
CA PHE A 299 -1.53 -3.96 -15.20
C PHE A 299 -2.91 -4.46 -15.61
N VAL A 300 -3.30 -5.58 -15.01
CA VAL A 300 -4.60 -6.22 -15.17
C VAL A 300 -5.14 -6.66 -13.81
N GLY A 301 -6.41 -6.41 -13.53
CA GLY A 301 -7.06 -6.79 -12.27
C GLY A 301 -8.44 -7.40 -12.51
N PHE A 302 -8.82 -8.33 -11.66
CA PHE A 302 -10.10 -9.06 -11.73
C PHE A 302 -11.04 -8.73 -10.55
N ASP A 303 -10.61 -7.83 -9.66
CA ASP A 303 -11.40 -7.34 -8.54
C ASP A 303 -11.06 -5.85 -8.27
N ASP A 304 -11.51 -5.32 -7.13
CA ASP A 304 -11.29 -3.92 -6.76
C ASP A 304 -9.89 -3.65 -6.20
N ASP A 305 -9.26 -4.65 -5.59
CA ASP A 305 -8.16 -4.53 -4.64
C ASP A 305 -6.83 -5.08 -5.22
N PHE A 306 -6.86 -6.19 -5.95
CA PHE A 306 -5.69 -6.89 -6.48
C PHE A 306 -5.55 -6.75 -7.99
N MET A 307 -4.30 -6.54 -8.42
CA MET A 307 -3.92 -6.44 -9.82
C MET A 307 -2.60 -7.15 -10.05
N LEU A 308 -2.44 -7.82 -11.19
CA LEU A 308 -1.13 -8.19 -11.72
C LEU A 308 -0.52 -6.99 -12.43
N PHE A 309 0.76 -6.74 -12.22
CA PHE A 309 1.48 -5.65 -12.88
C PHE A 309 2.76 -6.14 -13.55
N PHE A 310 3.16 -5.40 -14.57
CA PHE A 310 4.44 -5.50 -15.26
C PHE A 310 5.05 -4.12 -15.39
N LYS A 311 6.32 -3.96 -15.02
CA LYS A 311 7.11 -2.73 -15.20
C LYS A 311 8.37 -3.07 -15.99
N GLN A 312 8.72 -2.23 -16.96
CA GLN A 312 9.95 -2.37 -17.75
C GLN A 312 10.63 -1.01 -17.87
N ASP A 313 11.90 -0.97 -17.47
CA ASP A 313 12.75 0.18 -17.70
C ASP A 313 13.15 0.28 -19.16
N ILE A 314 13.11 1.50 -19.69
CA ILE A 314 13.57 1.82 -21.03
C ILE A 314 15.07 2.10 -21.01
N ASN A 315 15.54 2.79 -19.97
CA ASN A 315 16.94 3.12 -19.76
C ASN A 315 17.70 1.97 -19.07
N SER A 316 19.02 2.03 -19.18
CA SER A 316 19.92 1.07 -18.53
C SER A 316 19.90 1.23 -17.00
N LEU A 317 20.16 0.16 -16.27
CA LEU A 317 20.30 0.14 -14.83
C LEU A 317 21.57 0.87 -14.39
N PHE A 318 22.64 0.74 -15.17
CA PHE A 318 23.94 1.38 -14.92
C PHE A 318 24.15 2.58 -15.85
N VAL A 319 24.87 3.59 -15.38
CA VAL A 319 25.29 4.72 -16.22
C VAL A 319 26.07 4.16 -17.42
N PRO A 320 25.66 4.45 -18.67
CA PRO A 320 26.29 3.90 -19.87
C PRO A 320 27.79 4.15 -19.90
N ASP A 321 28.56 3.09 -20.12
CA ASP A 321 30.02 3.11 -20.20
C ASP A 321 30.51 1.82 -20.89
N ALA A 322 31.64 1.87 -21.58
CA ALA A 322 32.20 0.71 -22.30
C ALA A 322 32.48 -0.50 -21.39
N ASN A 323 32.71 -0.26 -20.11
CA ASN A 323 33.03 -1.29 -19.12
C ASN A 323 31.80 -1.83 -18.36
N ARG A 324 30.57 -1.43 -18.72
CA ARG A 324 29.35 -1.79 -17.98
C ARG A 324 28.31 -2.46 -18.89
N PRO A 325 27.65 -3.53 -18.44
CA PRO A 325 26.62 -4.18 -19.25
C PRO A 325 25.39 -3.26 -19.36
N ASP A 326 24.80 -3.20 -20.55
CA ASP A 326 23.53 -2.50 -20.77
C ASP A 326 22.37 -3.39 -20.30
N LEU A 327 21.96 -3.19 -19.05
CA LEU A 327 20.95 -4.02 -18.39
C LEU A 327 19.68 -3.23 -18.14
N LYS A 328 18.55 -3.68 -18.70
CA LYS A 328 17.25 -3.02 -18.51
C LYS A 328 16.38 -3.81 -17.56
N ALA A 329 16.10 -3.25 -16.38
CA ALA A 329 15.36 -3.95 -15.34
C ALA A 329 13.87 -4.05 -15.68
N PHE A 330 13.27 -5.17 -15.30
CA PHE A 330 11.83 -5.39 -15.38
C PHE A 330 11.33 -6.03 -14.09
N THR A 331 10.02 -5.95 -13.87
CA THR A 331 9.37 -6.49 -12.67
C THR A 331 7.98 -6.99 -13.02
N VAL A 332 7.63 -8.16 -12.52
CA VAL A 332 6.27 -8.71 -12.56
C VAL A 332 5.82 -8.96 -11.13
N GLY A 333 4.55 -8.69 -10.81
CA GLY A 333 4.05 -8.93 -9.46
C GLY A 333 2.57 -8.67 -9.27
N VAL A 334 2.18 -8.63 -8.00
CA VAL A 334 0.83 -8.30 -7.53
C VAL A 334 0.87 -6.91 -6.88
N LYS A 335 -0.08 -6.07 -7.26
CA LYS A 335 -0.37 -4.77 -6.66
C LYS A 335 -1.67 -4.87 -5.89
N TRP A 336 -1.60 -4.55 -4.61
CA TRP A 336 -2.74 -4.46 -3.72
C TRP A 336 -3.09 -3.00 -3.47
N MET A 337 -4.35 -2.64 -3.62
CA MET A 337 -4.93 -1.34 -3.36
C MET A 337 -5.65 -1.34 -2.02
N LEU A 338 -5.37 -0.32 -1.21
CA LEU A 338 -5.87 -0.12 0.15
C LEU A 338 -6.82 1.09 0.23
#